data_AF-A0A654BTB9-F1
#
_entry.id   AF-A0A654BTB9-F1
#
_cell.length_a   1.000
_cell.length_b   1.000
_cell.length_c   1.000
_cell.angle_alpha   90.00
_cell.angle_beta   90.00
_cell.angle_gamma   90.00
#
_symmetry.space_group_name_H-M   'P 1'
#
loop_
_entity.id
_entity.type
_entity.pdbx_description
1 polymer ?
#
loop_
_entity_poly.entity_id
_entity_poly.type
_entity_poly.pdbx_seq_one_letter_code
_entity_poly.pdbx_strand_id
1 'polypeptide(L)'
;MSKTLIQKALKISVIFLIIFFLLNYFSVKNPNLLPLIGKSLLAAIVFFIIYVVAFTILNSPERKMKFGTTLPIAIIIGLIIGAMISHIKIGVLIGIIVGIIAGFIWEYIENRNGGQS
;
A
#
# COMPACT_ATOMS: atom_id res chain seq x y z
N MET A 1 -2.30 1.07 -20.26
CA MET A 1 -1.84 0.48 -18.98
C MET A 1 -1.65 -1.03 -19.17
N SER A 2 -0.53 -1.63 -18.74
CA SER A 2 -0.29 -3.04 -19.03
C SER A 2 -1.22 -3.95 -18.22
N LYS A 3 -1.74 -5.02 -18.84
CA LYS A 3 -2.58 -6.03 -18.16
C LYS A 3 -1.88 -6.61 -16.93
N THR A 4 -0.56 -6.78 -17.00
CA THR A 4 0.30 -7.29 -15.92
C THR A 4 0.29 -6.40 -14.67
N LEU A 5 0.24 -5.09 -14.85
CA LEU A 5 0.24 -4.12 -13.75
C LEU A 5 -1.11 -4.08 -13.04
N ILE A 6 -2.21 -4.12 -13.80
CA ILE A 6 -3.56 -4.22 -13.23
C ILE A 6 -3.71 -5.52 -12.42
N GLN A 7 -3.21 -6.64 -12.95
CA GLN A 7 -3.21 -7.92 -12.21
C GLN A 7 -2.39 -7.86 -10.93
N LYS A 8 -1.21 -7.23 -10.96
CA LYS A 8 -0.38 -7.04 -9.75
C LYS A 8 -1.09 -6.15 -8.72
N ALA A 9 -1.65 -5.03 -9.16
CA ALA A 9 -2.42 -4.12 -8.32
C ALA A 9 -3.60 -4.83 -7.64
N LEU A 10 -4.35 -5.63 -8.40
CA LEU A 10 -5.45 -6.45 -7.89
C LEU A 10 -4.96 -7.44 -6.83
N LYS A 11 -3.91 -8.23 -7.11
CA LYS A 11 -3.36 -9.20 -6.15
C LYS A 11 -2.98 -8.53 -4.83
N ILE A 12 -2.24 -7.42 -4.89
CA ILE A 12 -1.78 -6.71 -3.69
C ILE A 12 -2.97 -6.08 -2.94
N SER A 13 -3.96 -5.55 -3.66
CA SER A 13 -5.15 -4.95 -3.04
C SER A 13 -6.02 -5.99 -2.33
N VAL A 14 -6.12 -7.20 -2.88
CA VAL A 14 -6.79 -8.34 -2.22
C VAL A 14 -6.03 -8.77 -0.96
N ILE A 15 -4.71 -8.82 -1.01
CA ILE A 15 -3.89 -9.11 0.19
C ILE A 15 -4.15 -8.04 1.25
N PHE A 16 -4.10 -6.75 0.86
CA PHE A 16 -4.39 -5.64 1.76
C PHE A 16 -5.79 -5.73 2.35
N LEU A 17 -6.81 -6.05 1.54
CA LEU A 17 -8.19 -6.25 1.99
C LEU A 17 -8.27 -7.27 3.11
N ILE A 18 -7.68 -8.46 2.90
CA ILE A 18 -7.72 -9.56 3.84
C ILE A 18 -7.01 -9.18 5.14
N ILE A 19 -5.80 -8.62 5.06
CA ILE A 19 -5.04 -8.24 6.26
C ILE A 19 -5.76 -7.11 7.03
N PHE A 20 -6.22 -6.08 6.33
CA PHE A 20 -6.95 -4.97 6.95
C PHE A 20 -8.23 -5.47 7.65
N PHE A 21 -8.99 -6.34 7.00
CA PHE A 21 -10.19 -6.93 7.59
C PHE A 21 -9.85 -7.72 8.85
N LEU A 22 -8.88 -8.65 8.77
CA LEU A 22 -8.51 -9.51 9.89
C LEU A 22 -8.02 -8.68 11.08
N LEU A 23 -7.14 -7.70 10.87
CA LEU A 23 -6.64 -6.88 11.97
C LEU A 23 -7.77 -6.09 12.63
N ASN A 24 -8.65 -5.45 11.86
CA ASN A 24 -9.77 -4.71 12.44
C ASN A 24 -10.82 -5.63 13.09
N TYR A 25 -11.02 -6.84 12.58
CA TYR A 25 -11.91 -7.84 13.19
C TYR A 25 -11.43 -8.25 14.58
N PHE A 26 -10.14 -8.55 14.72
CA PHE A 26 -9.56 -8.98 15.99
C PHE A 26 -9.29 -7.83 16.98
N SER A 27 -9.24 -6.57 16.51
CA SER A 27 -9.03 -5.41 17.39
C SER A 27 -10.27 -4.97 18.17
N VAL A 28 -11.48 -5.42 17.82
CA VAL A 28 -12.73 -4.95 18.44
C VAL A 28 -13.46 -6.11 19.12
N LYS A 29 -13.91 -5.89 20.36
CA LYS A 29 -14.79 -6.84 21.07
C LYS A 29 -16.21 -6.77 20.48
N ASN A 30 -16.71 -7.89 19.96
CA ASN A 30 -18.00 -8.01 19.25
C ASN A 30 -18.10 -7.15 17.97
N PRO A 31 -17.30 -7.45 16.94
CA PRO A 31 -17.30 -6.68 15.71
C PRO A 31 -18.61 -6.85 14.93
N ASN A 32 -19.21 -5.74 14.50
CA ASN A 32 -20.29 -5.80 13.51
C ASN A 32 -19.68 -6.08 12.13
N LEU A 33 -19.99 -7.26 11.59
CA LEU A 33 -19.38 -7.78 10.36
C LEU A 33 -19.69 -6.93 9.13
N LEU A 34 -20.93 -6.51 8.94
CA LEU A 34 -21.36 -5.84 7.71
C LEU A 34 -20.66 -4.48 7.49
N PRO A 35 -20.61 -3.56 8.49
CA PRO A 35 -19.83 -2.34 8.38
C PRO A 35 -18.33 -2.58 8.23
N LEU A 36 -17.80 -3.65 8.84
CA LEU A 36 -16.38 -3.98 8.77
C LEU A 36 -15.98 -4.43 7.37
N ILE A 37 -16.77 -5.31 6.75
CA ILE A 37 -16.58 -5.75 5.36
C ILE A 37 -16.64 -4.54 4.42
N GLY A 38 -17.66 -3.67 4.57
CA GLY A 38 -17.81 -2.48 3.74
C GLY A 38 -16.62 -1.52 3.85
N LYS A 39 -16.14 -1.24 5.07
CA LYS A 39 -14.94 -0.41 5.29
C LYS A 39 -13.68 -1.03 4.70
N SER A 40 -13.54 -2.35 4.82
CA SER A 40 -12.37 -3.07 4.30
C SER A 40 -12.34 -3.05 2.77
N LEU A 41 -13.49 -3.28 2.12
CA LEU A 41 -13.66 -3.15 0.67
C LEU A 41 -13.34 -1.74 0.20
N LEU A 42 -13.88 -0.71 0.87
CA LEU A 42 -13.60 0.68 0.54
C LEU A 42 -12.10 0.99 0.65
N ALA A 43 -11.45 0.56 1.73
CA ALA A 43 -10.01 0.75 1.93
C ALA A 43 -9.19 0.07 0.83
N ALA A 44 -9.56 -1.16 0.43
CA ALA A 44 -8.89 -1.88 -0.65
C ALA A 44 -9.08 -1.22 -2.02
N ILE A 45 -10.27 -0.67 -2.30
CA ILE A 45 -10.53 0.10 -3.54
C ILE A 45 -9.68 1.37 -3.55
N VAL A 46 -9.62 2.11 -2.44
CA VAL A 46 -8.78 3.31 -2.32
C VAL A 46 -7.30 2.96 -2.53
N PHE A 47 -6.82 1.89 -1.89
CA PHE A 47 -5.45 1.41 -2.08
C PHE A 47 -5.17 1.01 -3.53
N PHE A 48 -6.09 0.30 -4.18
CA PHE A 48 -5.98 -0.06 -5.59
C PHE A 48 -5.85 1.19 -6.47
N ILE A 49 -6.70 2.20 -6.26
CA ILE A 49 -6.65 3.47 -6.99
C ILE A 49 -5.31 4.16 -6.76
N ILE A 50 -4.84 4.27 -5.51
CA ILE A 50 -3.54 4.88 -5.19
C ILE A 50 -2.41 4.15 -5.92
N TYR A 51 -2.39 2.82 -5.88
CA TYR A 51 -1.37 2.02 -6.55
C TYR A 51 -1.38 2.24 -8.06
N VAL A 52 -2.57 2.21 -8.68
CA VAL A 52 -2.74 2.45 -10.12
C VAL A 52 -2.32 3.86 -10.52
N VAL A 53 -2.74 4.88 -9.76
CA VAL A 53 -2.41 6.28 -10.01
C VAL A 53 -0.91 6.52 -9.87
N ALA A 54 -0.29 6.01 -8.80
CA ALA A 54 1.15 6.08 -8.61
C ALA A 54 1.89 5.48 -9.81
N PHE A 55 1.48 4.30 -10.28
CA PHE A 55 2.08 3.68 -11.47
C PHE A 55 1.81 4.40 -12.80
N THR A 56 0.72 5.16 -12.88
CA THR A 56 0.37 5.92 -14.08
C THR A 56 1.21 7.20 -14.18
N ILE A 57 1.44 7.87 -13.05
CA ILE A 57 2.21 9.12 -12.99
C ILE A 57 3.72 8.88 -13.21
N LEU A 58 4.22 7.69 -12.86
CA LEU A 58 5.64 7.38 -13.02
C LEU A 58 5.98 7.12 -14.49
N ASN A 59 6.92 7.90 -15.02
CA ASN A 59 7.26 7.87 -16.45
C ASN A 59 8.17 6.70 -16.86
N SER A 60 8.98 6.16 -15.95
CA SER A 60 9.93 5.07 -16.27
C SER A 60 9.53 3.71 -15.64
N PRO A 61 9.82 2.59 -16.33
CA PRO A 61 9.64 1.24 -15.77
C PRO A 61 10.37 1.02 -14.44
N GLU A 62 11.55 1.62 -14.27
CA GLU A 62 12.33 1.53 -13.03
C GLU A 62 11.64 2.21 -11.85
N ARG A 63 11.15 3.44 -12.03
CA ARG A 63 10.42 4.13 -10.96
C ARG A 63 9.15 3.35 -10.59
N LYS A 64 8.45 2.83 -11.59
CA LYS A 64 7.29 1.93 -11.38
C LYS A 64 7.65 0.72 -10.52
N MET A 65 8.82 0.10 -10.74
CA MET A 65 9.31 -1.00 -9.91
C MET A 65 9.57 -0.55 -8.46
N LYS A 66 10.29 0.56 -8.28
CA LYS A 66 10.64 1.10 -6.95
C LYS A 66 9.40 1.39 -6.12
N PHE A 67 8.56 2.31 -6.59
CA PHE A 67 7.34 2.71 -5.88
C PHE A 67 6.34 1.55 -5.79
N GLY A 68 6.27 0.70 -6.81
CA GLY A 68 5.41 -0.47 -6.78
C GLY A 68 5.81 -1.57 -5.82
N THR A 69 7.00 -1.46 -5.24
CA THR A 69 7.52 -2.35 -4.20
C THR A 69 7.48 -1.65 -2.85
N THR A 70 7.95 -0.39 -2.75
CA THR A 70 8.00 0.35 -1.49
C THR A 70 6.61 0.68 -0.93
N LEU A 71 5.63 1.07 -1.77
CA LEU A 71 4.30 1.45 -1.29
C LEU A 71 3.58 0.29 -0.60
N PRO A 72 3.42 -0.90 -1.25
CA PRO A 72 2.74 -2.02 -0.61
C PRO A 72 3.40 -2.46 0.69
N ILE A 73 4.74 -2.54 0.70
CA ILE A 73 5.50 -2.98 1.87
C ILE A 73 5.29 -2.01 3.03
N ALA A 74 5.47 -0.70 2.80
CA ALA A 74 5.32 0.31 3.84
C ALA A 74 3.89 0.38 4.38
N ILE A 75 2.88 0.18 3.53
CA ILE A 75 1.48 0.17 3.93
C ILE A 75 1.14 -1.05 4.77
N ILE A 76 1.64 -2.24 4.42
CA ILE A 76 1.48 -3.45 5.23
C ILE A 76 2.17 -3.28 6.59
N ILE A 77 3.40 -2.77 6.62
CA ILE A 77 4.13 -2.51 7.86
C ILE A 77 3.39 -1.48 8.74
N GLY A 78 2.98 -0.35 8.16
CA GLY A 78 2.23 0.68 8.87
C GLY A 78 0.90 0.18 9.41
N LEU A 79 0.23 -0.71 8.67
CA LEU A 79 -1.00 -1.36 9.09
C LEU A 79 -0.79 -2.30 10.29
N ILE A 80 0.29 -3.09 10.29
CA ILE A 80 0.67 -3.95 11.43
C ILE A 80 1.01 -3.11 12.66
N ILE A 81 1.89 -2.11 12.52
CA ILE A 81 2.27 -1.21 13.62
C ILE A 81 1.04 -0.47 14.16
N GLY A 82 0.20 0.05 13.27
CA GLY A 82 -1.05 0.71 13.63
C GLY A 82 -1.99 -0.19 14.42
N ALA A 83 -2.07 -1.48 14.08
CA ALA A 83 -2.84 -2.43 14.86
C ALA A 83 -2.28 -2.65 16.27
N MET A 84 -0.95 -2.74 16.43
CA MET A 84 -0.30 -2.90 17.74
C MET A 84 -0.62 -1.74 18.70
N ILE A 85 -0.77 -0.52 18.18
CA ILE A 85 -1.12 0.66 18.97
C ILE A 85 -2.61 1.02 18.92
N SER A 86 -3.48 0.14 18.41
CA SER A 86 -4.93 0.38 18.25
C SER A 86 -5.32 1.57 17.36
N HIS A 87 -4.42 2.01 16.48
CA HIS A 87 -4.61 3.12 15.55
C HIS A 87 -4.38 2.68 14.08
N ILE A 88 -5.06 1.61 13.64
CA ILE A 88 -4.89 1.02 12.29
C ILE A 88 -5.01 2.07 11.18
N LYS A 89 -5.99 2.97 11.25
CA LYS A 89 -6.21 4.02 10.23
C LYS A 89 -5.01 4.97 10.12
N ILE A 90 -4.44 5.36 11.26
CA ILE A 90 -3.26 6.24 11.31
C ILE A 90 -2.03 5.48 10.80
N GLY A 91 -1.88 4.21 11.17
CA GLY A 91 -0.82 3.35 10.67
C GLY A 91 -0.82 3.22 9.15
N VAL A 92 -1.99 3.05 8.52
CA VAL A 92 -2.12 3.04 7.06
C VAL A 92 -1.71 4.38 6.45
N LEU A 93 -2.14 5.51 7.02
CA LEU A 93 -1.80 6.85 6.53
C LEU A 93 -0.28 7.09 6.59
N ILE A 94 0.35 6.76 7.72
CA ILE A 94 1.80 6.84 7.89
C ILE A 94 2.51 5.91 6.90
N GLY A 95 2.01 4.68 6.72
CA GLY A 95 2.55 3.73 5.76
C GLY A 95 2.55 4.24 4.32
N ILE A 96 1.50 4.96 3.90
CA ILE A 96 1.46 5.62 2.58
C ILE A 96 2.58 6.66 2.47
N ILE A 97 2.70 7.56 3.45
CA ILE A 97 3.71 8.63 3.47
C ILE A 97 5.12 8.04 3.42
N VAL A 98 5.40 7.06 4.29
CA VAL A 98 6.70 6.39 4.37
C VAL A 98 7.01 5.63 3.07
N GLY A 99 6.03 4.96 2.46
CA GLY A 99 6.22 4.24 1.20
C GLY A 99 6.60 5.14 0.03
N ILE A 100 6.00 6.33 -0.03
CA ILE A 100 6.35 7.37 -1.02
C ILE A 100 7.77 7.87 -0.78
N ILE A 101 8.11 8.23 0.46
CA ILE A 101 9.46 8.71 0.82
C ILE A 101 10.52 7.64 0.52
N ALA A 102 10.26 6.38 0.87
CA ALA A 102 11.17 5.27 0.60
C ALA A 102 11.41 5.07 -0.91
N GLY A 103 10.38 5.26 -1.75
CA GLY A 103 10.52 5.23 -3.20
C GLY A 103 11.46 6.31 -3.72
N PHE A 104 11.33 7.53 -3.20
CA PHE A 104 12.24 8.64 -3.53
C PHE A 104 13.66 8.43 -3.01
N ILE A 105 13.84 7.90 -1.80
CA ILE A 105 15.15 7.57 -1.24
C ILE A 105 15.86 6.53 -2.11
N TRP A 106 15.14 5.48 -2.52
CA TRP A 106 15.68 4.48 -3.44
C TRP A 106 16.13 5.14 -4.75
N GLU A 107 15.26 5.93 -5.37
CA GLU A 107 15.58 6.66 -6.60
C GLU A 107 16.82 7.54 -6.47
N TYR A 108 16.95 8.25 -5.35
CA TYR A 108 18.08 9.11 -5.07
C TYR A 108 19.40 8.35 -4.88
N ILE A 109 19.39 7.23 -4.16
CA ILE A 109 20.59 6.41 -3.92
C ILE A 109 21.11 5.83 -5.24
N GLU A 110 20.23 5.31 -6.08
CA GLU A 110 20.62 4.70 -7.35
C GLU A 110 21.20 5.73 -8.34
N ASN A 111 20.60 6.92 -8.41
CA ASN A 111 21.12 8.01 -9.24
C ASN A 111 22.52 8.47 -8.78
N ARG A 112 22.84 8.35 -7.48
CA ARG A 112 24.17 8.66 -6.95
C ARG A 112 25.22 7.57 -7.19
N ASN A 113 24.80 6.31 -7.26
CA ASN A 113 25.71 5.17 -7.45
C ASN A 113 26.05 4.90 -8.93
N GLY A 114 25.82 5.87 -9.81
CA GLY A 114 26.22 5.78 -11.21
C GLY A 114 25.21 5.06 -12.12
N GLY A 115 23.92 5.06 -11.76
CA GLY A 115 22.84 4.60 -12.66
C GLY A 115 22.75 5.48 -13.91
N GLN A 116 23.61 5.22 -14.89
CA GLN A 116 23.50 5.73 -16.25
C GLN A 116 22.37 4.97 -16.96
N SER A 117 21.32 5.72 -17.26
CA SER A 117 20.35 5.63 -18.38
C SER A 117 20.13 4.27 -19.05
#